data_AF-A0A960VB97-F1
#
_entry.id   AF-A0A960VB97-F1
#
_cell.length_a   1.000
_cell.length_b   1.000
_cell.length_c   1.000
_cell.angle_alpha   90.00
_cell.angle_beta   90.00
_cell.angle_gamma   90.00
#
_symmetry.space_group_name_H-M   'P 1'
#
loop_
_entity.id
_entity.type
_entity.pdbx_description
1 polymer ?
#
loop_
_entity_poly.entity_id
_entity_poly.type
_entity_poly.pdbx_seq_one_letter_code
_entity_poly.pdbx_strand_id
1 'polypeptide(L)'
;MKSKNFQIITFIVLGLLFQNISCCSTEIIKSNFKDEINKYTAEYDTSEKIKIHFSTNRKTSSEGAACSDKYYSIQFDPSPKFGTCEVNVPMMHDIGNLDYEPIKNDDETFKFVSHNSLNASSFLDAVKKNPYPEIIVFVHGFNVKFEEAVLRAAQIKYDLKFPGEVVLYTWPAG
;
A
#
# COMPACT_ATOMS: atom_id res chain seq x y z
N MET A 1 -66.08 -28.83 -34.91
CA MET A 1 -64.79 -28.46 -35.56
C MET A 1 -64.11 -27.24 -34.90
N LYS A 2 -64.04 -27.16 -33.56
CA LYS A 2 -63.50 -25.96 -32.86
C LYS A 2 -62.37 -26.23 -31.85
N SER A 3 -61.72 -27.41 -31.87
CA SER A 3 -60.77 -27.80 -30.80
C SER A 3 -59.30 -27.86 -31.20
N LYS A 4 -58.95 -27.90 -32.50
CA LYS A 4 -57.53 -28.05 -32.91
C LYS A 4 -56.75 -26.73 -32.95
N ASN A 5 -57.41 -25.61 -33.28
CA ASN A 5 -56.72 -24.32 -33.39
C ASN A 5 -56.37 -23.69 -32.04
N PHE A 6 -57.11 -24.02 -30.97
CA PHE A 6 -56.84 -23.48 -29.64
C PHE A 6 -55.60 -24.10 -29.00
N GLN A 7 -55.42 -25.43 -29.13
CA GLN A 7 -54.22 -26.11 -28.63
C GLN A 7 -52.94 -25.65 -29.33
N ILE A 8 -52.98 -25.40 -30.64
CA ILE A 8 -51.81 -24.94 -31.41
C ILE A 8 -51.36 -23.55 -30.95
N ILE A 9 -52.31 -22.63 -30.69
CA ILE A 9 -51.98 -21.28 -30.21
C ILE A 9 -51.38 -21.33 -28.79
N THR A 10 -51.87 -22.21 -27.91
CA THR A 10 -51.30 -22.38 -26.57
C THR A 10 -49.85 -22.89 -26.62
N PHE A 11 -49.52 -23.83 -27.51
CA PHE A 11 -48.14 -24.32 -27.67
C PHE A 11 -47.19 -23.27 -28.26
N ILE A 12 -47.65 -22.42 -29.18
CA ILE A 12 -46.83 -21.34 -29.77
C ILE A 12 -46.54 -20.24 -28.73
N VAL A 13 -47.53 -19.85 -27.93
CA VAL A 13 -47.35 -18.84 -26.87
C VAL A 13 -46.45 -19.38 -25.74
N LEU A 14 -46.58 -20.66 -25.39
CA LEU A 14 -45.69 -21.29 -24.40
C LEU A 14 -44.25 -21.43 -24.94
N GLY A 15 -44.06 -21.76 -26.22
CA GLY A 15 -42.74 -21.81 -26.87
C GLY A 15 -42.04 -20.45 -26.95
N LEU A 16 -42.78 -19.38 -27.23
CA LEU A 16 -42.25 -17.99 -27.27
C LEU A 16 -41.93 -17.44 -25.87
N LEU A 17 -42.61 -17.91 -24.82
CA LEU A 17 -42.27 -17.60 -23.44
C LEU A 17 -40.99 -18.32 -22.97
N PHE A 18 -40.71 -19.52 -23.48
CA PHE A 18 -39.47 -20.25 -23.16
C PHE A 18 -38.22 -19.71 -23.91
N GLN A 19 -38.37 -19.11 -25.10
CA GLN A 19 -37.23 -18.53 -25.83
C GLN A 19 -36.71 -17.21 -25.26
N ASN A 20 -37.48 -16.52 -24.40
CA ASN A 20 -37.06 -15.27 -23.77
C ASN A 20 -36.37 -15.45 -22.40
N ILE A 21 -36.31 -16.69 -21.87
CA ILE A 21 -35.63 -16.99 -20.59
C ILE A 21 -34.14 -17.35 -20.81
N SER A 22 -33.72 -17.55 -22.07
CA SER A 22 -32.35 -17.92 -22.42
C SER A 22 -31.40 -16.73 -22.65
N CYS A 23 -31.75 -15.51 -22.25
CA CYS A 23 -30.87 -14.34 -22.33
C CYS A 23 -30.25 -13.94 -20.97
N CYS A 24 -30.45 -14.76 -19.93
CA CYS A 24 -29.65 -14.69 -18.72
C CYS A 24 -28.74 -15.92 -18.66
N SER A 25 -27.89 -16.10 -19.67
CA SER A 25 -26.55 -16.53 -19.35
C SER A 25 -25.95 -15.40 -18.53
N THR A 26 -26.05 -15.48 -17.20
CA THR A 26 -25.03 -14.89 -16.36
C THR A 26 -23.72 -15.42 -16.93
N GLU A 27 -23.00 -14.57 -17.67
CA GLU A 27 -21.57 -14.72 -17.78
C GLU A 27 -21.11 -14.76 -16.33
N ILE A 28 -20.90 -15.97 -15.82
CA ILE A 28 -20.14 -16.16 -14.61
C ILE A 28 -18.82 -15.51 -14.98
N ILE A 29 -18.61 -14.29 -14.47
CA ILE A 29 -17.35 -13.60 -14.51
C ILE A 29 -16.38 -14.56 -13.81
N LYS A 30 -15.76 -15.43 -14.60
CA LYS A 30 -14.50 -16.09 -14.27
C LYS A 30 -13.42 -15.03 -14.46
N SER A 31 -13.54 -13.87 -13.79
CA SER A 31 -12.32 -13.25 -13.31
C SER A 31 -11.80 -14.26 -12.31
N ASN A 32 -10.60 -14.80 -12.54
CA ASN A 32 -9.96 -15.49 -11.43
C ASN A 32 -9.83 -14.41 -10.35
N PHE A 33 -10.42 -14.66 -9.19
CA PHE A 33 -10.23 -13.81 -8.01
C PHE A 33 -8.74 -13.47 -7.79
N LYS A 34 -7.85 -14.38 -8.18
CA LYS A 34 -6.41 -14.16 -8.23
C LYS A 34 -5.97 -13.05 -9.19
N ASP A 35 -6.51 -12.99 -10.41
CA ASP A 35 -6.19 -11.94 -11.39
C ASP A 35 -6.74 -10.58 -10.94
N GLU A 36 -7.89 -10.58 -10.27
CA GLU A 36 -8.50 -9.38 -9.70
C GLU A 36 -7.73 -8.88 -8.46
N ILE A 37 -7.24 -9.77 -7.59
CA ILE A 37 -6.34 -9.40 -6.49
C ILE A 37 -5.00 -8.88 -7.04
N ASN A 38 -4.38 -9.60 -7.98
CA ASN A 38 -3.08 -9.23 -8.52
C ASN A 38 -3.11 -7.87 -9.22
N LYS A 39 -4.25 -7.48 -9.80
CA LYS A 39 -4.44 -6.14 -10.40
C LYS A 39 -4.20 -5.00 -9.40
N TYR A 40 -4.45 -5.22 -8.11
CA TYR A 40 -4.34 -4.21 -7.05
C TYR A 40 -3.22 -4.52 -6.05
N THR A 41 -2.30 -5.42 -6.40
CA THR A 41 -1.21 -5.82 -5.52
C THR A 41 0.12 -5.45 -6.18
N ALA A 42 1.03 -4.82 -5.45
CA ALA A 42 2.39 -4.61 -5.95
C ALA A 42 3.11 -5.96 -6.11
N GLU A 43 3.85 -6.15 -7.20
CA GLU A 43 4.69 -7.34 -7.40
C GLU A 43 6.14 -6.98 -7.05
N TYR A 44 6.77 -7.81 -6.20
CA TYR A 44 8.17 -7.70 -5.84
C TYR A 44 8.83 -9.05 -6.11
N ASP A 45 9.68 -9.10 -7.13
CA ASP A 45 10.50 -10.24 -7.52
C ASP A 45 11.99 -9.99 -7.31
N THR A 46 12.33 -8.79 -6.82
CA THR A 46 13.69 -8.36 -6.44
C THR A 46 13.64 -7.50 -5.16
N SER A 47 14.82 -7.09 -4.67
CA SER A 47 14.92 -6.13 -3.57
C SER A 47 14.47 -4.76 -4.07
N GLU A 48 13.70 -4.04 -3.25
CA GLU A 48 13.01 -2.83 -3.68
C GLU A 48 13.35 -1.62 -2.84
N LYS A 49 13.33 -0.45 -3.48
CA LYS A 49 13.51 0.83 -2.81
C LYS A 49 12.16 1.40 -2.44
N ILE A 50 11.76 1.15 -1.19
CA ILE A 50 10.49 1.61 -0.66
C ILE A 50 10.63 3.02 -0.13
N LYS A 51 9.94 3.94 -0.80
CA LYS A 51 9.80 5.33 -0.35
C LYS A 51 8.67 5.45 0.66
N ILE A 52 9.00 5.98 1.83
CA ILE A 52 8.08 6.30 2.91
C ILE A 52 7.98 7.81 3.06
N HIS A 53 6.77 8.33 2.85
CA HIS A 53 6.39 9.67 3.21
C HIS A 53 6.24 9.75 4.73
N PHE A 54 6.81 10.77 5.37
CA PHE A 54 6.63 10.95 6.82
C PHE A 54 6.20 12.37 7.19
N SER A 55 5.47 12.44 8.30
CA SER A 55 5.24 13.66 9.08
C SER A 55 5.72 13.43 10.51
N THR A 56 6.41 14.41 11.08
CA THR A 56 6.98 14.30 12.41
C THR A 56 6.94 15.60 13.20
N ASN A 57 6.65 15.51 14.49
CA ASN A 57 6.81 16.59 15.47
C ASN A 57 8.09 16.42 16.31
N ARG A 58 9.03 15.57 15.86
CA ARG A 58 10.38 15.51 16.42
C ARG A 58 11.15 16.78 16.06
N LYS A 59 12.00 17.25 16.96
CA LYS A 59 12.91 18.36 16.72
C LYS A 59 14.10 17.88 15.90
N THR A 60 14.46 18.63 14.87
CA THR A 60 15.62 18.34 14.02
C THR A 60 16.91 18.85 14.66
N SER A 61 18.00 18.11 14.48
CA SER A 61 19.36 18.53 14.83
C SER A 61 20.20 18.72 13.55
N SER A 62 21.42 19.26 13.69
CA SER A 62 22.42 19.32 12.61
C SER A 62 23.36 18.11 12.61
N GLU A 63 23.05 17.06 13.37
CA GLU A 63 23.91 15.90 13.58
C GLU A 63 23.34 14.65 12.90
N GLY A 64 24.21 13.88 12.24
CA GLY A 64 23.86 12.60 11.62
C GLY A 64 23.24 12.71 10.23
N ALA A 65 22.95 11.55 9.63
CA ALA A 65 22.26 11.48 8.35
C ALA A 65 20.79 11.89 8.51
N ALA A 66 20.18 12.43 7.46
CA ALA A 66 18.85 13.05 7.61
C ALA A 66 17.71 12.04 7.88
N CYS A 67 17.85 10.75 7.53
CA CYS A 67 16.96 9.68 7.99
C CYS A 67 17.48 8.98 9.26
N SER A 68 18.03 9.72 10.23
CA SER A 68 18.61 9.11 11.45
C SER A 68 17.98 9.62 12.75
N ASP A 69 18.15 8.84 13.81
CA ASP A 69 17.75 9.19 15.17
C ASP A 69 18.51 10.40 15.72
N LYS A 70 19.72 10.65 15.19
CA LYS A 70 20.51 11.84 15.54
C LYS A 70 19.88 13.09 14.93
N TYR A 71 19.41 13.00 13.68
CA TYR A 71 18.79 14.12 12.99
C TYR A 71 17.39 14.39 13.53
N TYR A 72 16.52 13.39 13.65
CA TYR A 72 15.18 13.51 14.23
C TYR A 72 15.18 13.04 15.69
N SER A 73 15.43 13.97 16.60
CA SER A 73 15.65 13.70 18.01
C SER A 73 14.39 13.28 18.79
N ILE A 74 14.59 12.94 20.07
CA ILE A 74 13.52 12.65 21.03
C ILE A 74 12.85 13.90 21.61
N GLN A 75 13.20 15.10 21.13
CA GLN A 75 12.57 16.34 21.60
C GLN A 75 11.33 16.65 20.77
N PHE A 76 10.28 17.14 21.42
CA PHE A 76 9.09 17.65 20.75
C PHE A 76 9.34 19.03 20.15
N ASP A 77 8.71 19.28 19.01
CA ASP A 77 8.62 20.59 18.39
C ASP A 77 7.21 20.76 17.80
N PRO A 78 6.49 21.85 18.14
CA PRO A 78 5.12 22.08 17.69
C PRO A 78 4.99 22.29 16.18
N SER A 79 6.09 22.63 15.48
CA SER A 79 6.09 22.79 14.03
C SER A 79 6.40 21.45 13.36
N PRO A 80 5.44 20.82 12.64
CA PRO A 80 5.68 19.52 12.01
C PRO A 80 6.66 19.64 10.83
N LYS A 81 7.47 18.59 10.64
CA LYS A 81 8.35 18.42 9.50
C LYS A 81 7.80 17.33 8.62
N PHE A 82 8.04 17.47 7.33
CA PHE A 82 7.60 16.54 6.32
C PHE A 82 8.80 16.14 5.47
N GLY A 83 8.73 14.94 4.92
CA GLY A 83 9.79 14.47 4.04
C GLY A 83 9.53 13.06 3.54
N THR A 84 10.56 12.53 2.90
CA THR A 84 10.62 11.13 2.50
C THR A 84 11.91 10.51 2.97
N CYS A 85 11.83 9.27 3.45
CA CYS A 85 12.96 8.38 3.58
C CYS A 85 12.76 7.20 2.63
N GLU A 86 13.81 6.84 1.91
CA GLU A 86 13.82 5.68 1.04
C GLU A 86 14.64 4.57 1.70
N VAL A 87 14.07 3.38 1.74
CA VAL A 87 14.64 2.21 2.40
C VAL A 87 14.73 1.08 1.39
N ASN A 88 15.90 0.47 1.27
CA ASN A 88 16.03 -0.81 0.59
C ASN A 88 15.36 -1.89 1.43
N VAL A 89 14.48 -2.68 0.83
CA VAL A 89 13.83 -3.84 1.45
C VAL A 89 14.24 -5.09 0.67
N PRO A 90 14.88 -6.08 1.31
CA PRO A 90 15.39 -7.26 0.61
C PRO A 90 14.25 -8.15 0.10
N MET A 91 14.44 -8.73 -1.09
CA MET A 91 13.48 -9.70 -1.66
C MET A 91 13.19 -10.86 -0.72
N MET A 92 14.26 -11.40 -0.12
CA MET A 92 14.22 -12.55 0.76
C MET A 92 14.23 -12.05 2.20
N HIS A 93 13.05 -11.88 2.79
CA HIS A 93 12.89 -11.70 4.24
C HIS A 93 11.57 -12.30 4.71
N ASP A 94 11.47 -12.53 6.02
CA ASP A 94 10.25 -13.03 6.62
C ASP A 94 9.23 -11.90 6.78
N ILE A 95 7.99 -12.14 6.34
CA ILE A 95 6.87 -11.21 6.52
C ILE A 95 6.75 -10.87 8.01
N GLY A 96 6.68 -9.58 8.33
CA GLY A 96 6.59 -9.10 9.72
C GLY A 96 7.96 -8.84 10.38
N ASN A 97 9.04 -9.38 9.83
CA ASN A 97 10.36 -9.31 10.44
C ASN A 97 11.16 -8.10 9.93
N LEU A 98 11.99 -7.54 10.81
CA LEU A 98 13.00 -6.56 10.42
C LEU A 98 14.36 -7.21 10.56
N ASP A 99 14.82 -7.80 9.46
CA ASP A 99 16.19 -8.31 9.35
C ASP A 99 17.15 -7.13 9.11
N TYR A 100 17.46 -6.42 10.21
CA TYR A 100 18.43 -5.33 10.21
C TYR A 100 19.82 -5.89 10.58
N GLU A 101 20.68 -6.06 9.57
CA GLU A 101 22.08 -6.45 9.76
C GLU A 101 23.03 -5.43 9.10
N PRO A 102 23.63 -4.49 9.84
CA PRO A 102 24.41 -3.39 9.27
C PRO A 102 25.72 -3.80 8.56
N ILE A 103 26.09 -5.10 8.58
CA ILE A 103 27.36 -5.64 8.06
C ILE A 103 27.15 -6.52 6.82
N LYS A 104 25.91 -6.85 6.45
CA LYS A 104 25.61 -7.65 5.25
C LYS A 104 25.57 -6.78 3.99
N ASN A 105 25.65 -7.43 2.83
CA ASN A 105 25.59 -6.78 1.52
C ASN A 105 24.32 -5.90 1.38
N ASP A 106 24.44 -4.82 0.59
CA ASP A 106 23.41 -3.79 0.45
C ASP A 106 22.04 -4.32 0.00
N ASP A 107 22.00 -5.44 -0.73
CA ASP A 107 20.76 -6.00 -1.28
C ASP A 107 20.07 -7.02 -0.36
N GLU A 108 20.73 -7.42 0.74
CA GLU A 108 20.27 -8.48 1.65
C GLU A 108 19.63 -7.95 2.94
N THR A 109 19.59 -6.62 3.13
CA THR A 109 19.14 -6.03 4.41
C THR A 109 18.35 -4.74 4.24
N PHE A 110 17.63 -4.38 5.30
CA PHE A 110 16.98 -3.09 5.43
C PHE A 110 18.01 -1.97 5.58
N LYS A 111 18.08 -1.05 4.61
CA LYS A 111 19.07 0.04 4.59
C LYS A 111 18.49 1.36 4.11
N PHE A 112 18.82 2.46 4.78
CA PHE A 112 18.48 3.80 4.32
C PHE A 112 19.27 4.19 3.06
N VAL A 113 18.54 4.57 2.01
CA VAL A 113 19.09 4.93 0.70
C VAL A 113 19.15 6.44 0.53
N SER A 114 18.05 7.14 0.78
CA SER A 114 17.95 8.58 0.54
C SER A 114 16.97 9.27 1.48
N HIS A 115 17.14 10.59 1.61
CA HIS A 115 16.26 11.49 2.37
C HIS A 115 15.92 12.71 1.51
N ASN A 116 14.70 13.21 1.66
CA ASN A 116 14.31 14.51 1.11
C ASN A 116 13.38 15.25 2.08
N SER A 117 13.78 16.46 2.50
CA SER A 117 12.91 17.37 3.27
C SER A 117 11.87 18.02 2.37
N LEU A 118 10.62 18.04 2.82
CA LEU A 118 9.50 18.65 2.10
C LEU A 118 8.81 19.69 2.98
N ASN A 119 8.24 20.71 2.32
CA ASN A 119 7.22 21.53 2.96
C ASN A 119 5.85 20.81 2.90
N ALA A 120 4.87 21.30 3.66
CA ALA A 120 3.54 20.68 3.75
C ALA A 120 2.83 20.55 2.40
N SER A 121 2.93 21.55 1.51
CA SER A 121 2.30 21.50 0.18
C SER A 121 2.93 20.41 -0.68
N SER A 122 4.25 20.44 -0.83
CA SER A 122 5.00 19.46 -1.63
C SER A 122 4.84 18.03 -1.09
N PHE A 123 4.70 17.87 0.23
CA PHE A 123 4.37 16.59 0.85
C PHE A 123 2.99 16.08 0.41
N LEU A 124 1.95 16.91 0.53
CA LEU A 124 0.59 16.53 0.13
C LEU A 124 0.51 16.24 -1.38
N ASP A 125 1.17 17.04 -2.20
CA ASP A 125 1.23 16.84 -3.65
C ASP A 125 1.91 15.52 -4.00
N ALA A 126 2.99 15.17 -3.29
CA ALA A 126 3.69 13.91 -3.50
C ALA A 126 2.84 12.70 -3.10
N VAL A 127 2.13 12.76 -1.97
CA VAL A 127 1.23 11.67 -1.53
C VAL A 127 0.08 11.47 -2.53
N LYS A 128 -0.49 12.56 -3.05
CA LYS A 128 -1.60 12.51 -4.03
C LYS A 128 -1.18 12.04 -5.43
N LYS A 129 0.12 11.97 -5.72
CA LYS A 129 0.63 11.57 -7.04
C LYS A 129 0.41 10.09 -7.33
N ASN A 130 0.23 9.26 -6.30
CA ASN A 130 -0.05 7.84 -6.47
C ASN A 130 -1.42 7.66 -7.16
N PRO A 131 -1.52 6.82 -8.22
CA PRO A 131 -2.78 6.58 -8.91
C PRO A 131 -3.84 5.86 -8.05
N TYR A 132 -3.42 5.18 -6.98
CA TYR A 132 -4.31 4.54 -6.02
C TYR A 132 -4.68 5.53 -4.91
N PRO A 133 -5.98 5.85 -4.74
CA PRO A 133 -6.41 6.89 -3.79
C PRO A 133 -6.36 6.46 -2.32
N GLU A 134 -6.25 5.16 -2.04
CA GLU A 134 -6.18 4.63 -0.68
C GLU A 134 -4.83 4.95 -0.02
N ILE A 135 -4.88 5.37 1.24
CA ILE A 135 -3.70 5.71 2.02
C ILE A 135 -3.75 4.94 3.34
N ILE A 136 -2.64 4.33 3.72
CA ILE A 136 -2.41 3.80 5.06
C ILE A 136 -1.58 4.82 5.83
N VAL A 137 -2.09 5.24 6.99
CA VAL A 137 -1.31 6.03 7.94
C VAL A 137 -0.80 5.11 9.04
N PHE A 138 0.51 4.91 9.10
CA PHE A 138 1.16 4.17 10.17
C PHE A 138 1.60 5.13 11.27
N VAL A 139 1.12 4.91 12.49
CA VAL A 139 1.50 5.65 13.68
C VAL A 139 2.19 4.68 14.64
N HIS A 140 3.45 4.93 14.96
CA HIS A 140 4.16 4.06 15.90
C HIS A 140 3.71 4.29 17.35
N GLY A 141 3.94 3.27 18.19
CA GLY A 141 3.63 3.27 19.62
C GLY A 141 4.72 3.88 20.51
N PHE A 142 4.78 3.41 21.76
CA PHE A 142 5.74 3.83 22.78
C PHE A 142 7.13 3.21 22.55
N ASN A 143 8.18 3.95 22.93
CA ASN A 143 9.58 3.52 22.91
C ASN A 143 10.07 3.06 21.53
N VAL A 144 9.68 3.80 20.49
CA VAL A 144 10.12 3.55 19.10
C VAL A 144 10.90 4.77 18.62
N LYS A 145 12.11 4.53 18.11
CA LYS A 145 12.98 5.57 17.55
C LYS A 145 12.56 5.96 16.13
N PHE A 146 13.12 7.03 15.60
CA PHE A 146 12.75 7.51 14.26
C PHE A 146 13.13 6.49 13.17
N GLU A 147 14.37 6.00 13.20
CA GLU A 147 14.85 5.02 12.21
C GLU A 147 14.00 3.76 12.21
N GLU A 148 13.74 3.21 13.38
CA GLU A 148 12.91 2.02 13.55
C GLU A 148 11.49 2.24 12.99
N ALA A 149 10.87 3.39 13.26
CA ALA A 149 9.55 3.71 12.73
C ALA A 149 9.52 3.77 11.20
N VAL A 150 10.57 4.30 10.58
CA VAL A 150 10.70 4.34 9.11
C VAL A 150 10.91 2.95 8.53
N LEU A 151 11.79 2.14 9.13
CA LEU A 151 12.02 0.76 8.69
C LEU A 151 10.73 -0.08 8.78
N ARG A 152 9.97 0.07 9.88
CA ARG A 152 8.66 -0.58 10.04
C ARG A 152 7.65 -0.13 8.99
N ALA A 153 7.59 1.15 8.68
CA ALA A 153 6.70 1.64 7.62
C ALA A 153 7.06 1.06 6.25
N ALA A 154 8.36 0.96 5.94
CA ALA A 154 8.85 0.35 4.70
C ALA A 154 8.49 -1.13 4.61
N GLN A 155 8.72 -1.87 5.70
CA GLN A 155 8.36 -3.27 5.83
C GLN A 155 6.84 -3.49 5.67
N ILE A 156 6.00 -2.67 6.32
CA ILE A 156 4.53 -2.74 6.17
C ILE A 156 4.12 -2.51 4.70
N LYS A 157 4.67 -1.49 4.03
CA LYS A 157 4.34 -1.21 2.62
C LYS A 157 4.71 -2.37 1.71
N TYR A 158 5.91 -2.93 1.91
CA TYR A 158 6.42 -4.06 1.13
C TYR A 158 5.59 -5.34 1.39
N ASP A 159 5.40 -5.72 2.65
CA ASP A 159 4.76 -6.98 3.01
C ASP A 159 3.28 -7.04 2.63
N LEU A 160 2.57 -5.92 2.81
CA LEU A 160 1.18 -5.81 2.40
C LEU A 160 1.04 -5.72 0.88
N LYS A 161 2.14 -5.50 0.15
CA LYS A 161 2.16 -5.21 -1.28
C LYS A 161 1.14 -4.12 -1.63
N PHE A 162 1.03 -3.14 -0.74
CA PHE A 162 -0.02 -2.14 -0.79
C PHE A 162 0.27 -1.15 -1.92
N PRO A 163 -0.62 -1.04 -2.91
CA PRO A 163 -0.33 -0.25 -4.12
C PRO A 163 -0.41 1.27 -3.87
N GLY A 164 -1.14 1.69 -2.83
CA GLY A 164 -1.29 3.07 -2.42
C GLY A 164 -0.11 3.58 -1.57
N GLU A 165 -0.29 4.76 -0.98
CA GLU A 165 0.75 5.34 -0.13
C GLU A 165 0.67 4.87 1.33
N VAL A 166 1.83 4.51 1.88
CA VAL A 166 2.01 4.35 3.33
C VAL A 166 2.70 5.60 3.84
N VAL A 167 2.00 6.33 4.70
CA VAL A 167 2.48 7.55 5.34
C VAL A 167 2.79 7.25 6.80
N LEU A 168 4.04 7.50 7.21
CA LEU A 168 4.45 7.42 8.60
C LEU A 168 4.12 8.72 9.32
N TYR A 169 3.47 8.63 10.46
CA TYR A 169 3.53 9.68 11.48
C TYR A 169 4.41 9.22 12.64
N THR A 170 5.42 10.03 12.98
CA THR A 170 6.34 9.73 14.07
C THR A 170 6.43 10.86 15.08
N TRP A 171 6.31 10.47 16.36
CA TRP A 171 6.33 11.35 17.52
C TRP A 171 7.45 10.95 18.49
N PRO A 172 7.98 11.86 19.34
CA PRO A 172 9.11 11.58 20.23
C PRO A 172 8.71 10.65 21.40
N ALA A 173 8.50 9.37 21.09
CA ALA A 173 8.05 8.34 22.04
C ALA A 173 9.19 7.44 22.56
N GLY A 174 10.39 7.57 21.99
CA GLY A 174 11.57 6.75 22.20
C GLY A 174 12.76 7.34 21.47
#